data_AF-A0A9X8UN27-F1
#
_entry.id   AF-A0A9X8UN27-F1
#
_cell.length_a   1.000
_cell.length_b   1.000
_cell.length_c   1.000
_cell.angle_alpha   90.00
_cell.angle_beta   90.00
_cell.angle_gamma   90.00
#
_symmetry.space_group_name_H-M   'P 1'
#
loop_
_entity.id
_entity.type
_entity.pdbx_description
1 polymer ?
#
loop_
_entity_poly.entity_id
_entity_poly.type
_entity_poly.pdbx_seq_one_letter_code
_entity_poly.pdbx_strand_id
1 'polypeptide(L)'
;MTGHRGLPQAAMFTDLDKVTVGDDIEIDVYGQTLVYRIIDSSVVLPTETALLRPQAGHDLISLVNCTPIGVNSHRIIVTAEPVLPTPADAGQSVDSIGFPWWALGLGLSATGCLWYVFYTRSQKPAARV
;
A
#
# COMPACT_ATOMS: atom_id res chain seq x y z
N MET A 1 -15.71 6.53 8.45
CA MET A 1 -14.84 7.61 7.94
C MET A 1 -15.17 7.90 6.48
N THR A 2 -15.08 9.16 6.05
CA THR A 2 -15.33 9.55 4.64
C THR A 2 -14.06 10.15 4.04
N GLY A 3 -13.72 9.77 2.82
CA GLY A 3 -12.56 10.31 2.09
C GLY A 3 -12.94 10.79 0.70
N HIS A 4 -12.20 11.78 0.19
CA HIS A 4 -12.37 12.23 -1.20
C HIS A 4 -11.81 11.21 -2.19
N ARG A 5 -12.31 11.24 -3.43
CA ARG A 5 -11.81 10.43 -4.55
C ARG A 5 -11.14 11.30 -5.61
N GLY A 6 -9.94 10.90 -6.06
CA GLY A 6 -9.30 11.48 -7.24
C GLY A 6 -8.76 12.90 -7.08
N LEU A 7 -8.26 13.27 -5.90
CA LEU A 7 -7.50 14.52 -5.75
C LEU A 7 -6.15 14.36 -6.46
N PRO A 8 -5.75 15.28 -7.37
CA PRO A 8 -4.47 15.18 -8.08
C PRO A 8 -3.24 15.13 -7.16
N GLN A 9 -3.38 15.68 -5.94
CA GLN A 9 -2.30 15.82 -4.97
C GLN A 9 -2.22 14.65 -3.95
N ALA A 10 -3.25 13.79 -3.84
CA ALA A 10 -3.26 12.71 -2.85
C ALA A 10 -4.22 11.56 -3.23
N ALA A 11 -3.76 10.32 -3.08
CA ALA A 11 -4.54 9.12 -3.42
C ALA A 11 -5.80 8.96 -2.54
N MET A 12 -5.78 9.33 -1.26
CA MET A 12 -6.93 9.23 -0.34
C MET A 12 -7.61 7.84 -0.45
N PHE A 13 -8.94 7.77 -0.55
CA PHE A 13 -9.68 6.51 -0.71
C PHE A 13 -9.87 6.08 -2.17
N THR A 14 -8.97 6.49 -3.08
CA THR A 14 -9.13 6.24 -4.53
C THR A 14 -9.24 4.75 -4.86
N ASP A 15 -8.46 3.91 -4.17
CA ASP A 15 -8.40 2.46 -4.36
C ASP A 15 -9.32 1.67 -3.41
N LEU A 16 -10.29 2.32 -2.77
CA LEU A 16 -11.23 1.66 -1.87
C LEU A 16 -12.10 0.61 -2.56
N ASP A 17 -12.22 0.64 -3.89
CA ASP A 17 -12.89 -0.39 -4.69
C ASP A 17 -12.04 -1.63 -4.96
N LYS A 18 -10.75 -1.62 -4.60
CA LYS A 18 -9.84 -2.77 -4.77
C LYS A 18 -9.72 -3.63 -3.51
N VAL A 19 -10.20 -3.14 -2.36
CA VAL A 19 -10.17 -3.91 -1.10
C VAL A 19 -11.23 -5.00 -1.14
N THR A 20 -10.94 -6.11 -0.46
CA THR A 20 -11.76 -7.32 -0.46
C THR A 20 -12.12 -7.75 0.96
N VAL A 21 -13.18 -8.56 1.07
CA VAL A 21 -13.56 -9.17 2.35
C VAL A 21 -12.42 -10.06 2.84
N GLY A 22 -12.03 -9.89 4.10
CA GLY A 22 -10.89 -10.55 4.72
C GLY A 22 -9.63 -9.69 4.81
N ASP A 23 -9.55 -8.57 4.08
CA ASP A 23 -8.45 -7.62 4.21
C ASP A 23 -8.53 -6.86 5.55
N ASP A 24 -7.38 -6.50 6.10
CA ASP A 24 -7.26 -5.75 7.35
C ASP A 24 -7.08 -4.25 7.10
N ILE A 25 -7.68 -3.44 7.97
CA ILE A 25 -7.59 -1.99 8.03
C ILE A 25 -6.93 -1.63 9.36
N GLU A 26 -5.81 -0.93 9.29
CA GLU A 26 -5.16 -0.36 10.47
C GLU A 26 -5.59 1.10 10.66
N ILE A 27 -5.97 1.45 11.89
CA ILE A 27 -6.32 2.81 12.29
C ILE A 27 -5.38 3.24 13.41
N ASP A 28 -4.55 4.24 13.12
CA ASP A 28 -3.71 4.89 14.12
C ASP A 28 -4.44 6.05 14.79
N VAL A 29 -4.63 5.96 16.10
CA VAL A 29 -5.30 6.97 16.91
C VAL A 29 -4.59 7.15 18.25
N TYR A 30 -4.17 8.39 18.58
CA TYR A 30 -3.48 8.73 19.83
C TYR A 30 -2.30 7.80 20.20
N GLY A 31 -1.53 7.33 19.21
CA GLY A 31 -0.38 6.45 19.43
C GLY A 31 -0.74 4.98 19.68
N GLN A 32 -1.99 4.58 19.41
CA GLN A 32 -2.45 3.19 19.41
C GLN A 32 -2.87 2.81 17.99
N THR A 33 -2.50 1.62 17.56
CA THR A 33 -2.97 1.03 16.31
C THR A 33 -4.12 0.07 16.61
N LEU A 34 -5.25 0.27 15.94
CA LEU A 34 -6.41 -0.61 15.99
C LEU A 34 -6.52 -1.34 14.66
N VAL A 35 -6.79 -2.64 14.68
CA VAL A 35 -6.94 -3.45 13.46
C VAL A 35 -8.40 -3.88 13.32
N TYR A 36 -8.95 -3.67 12.14
CA TYR A 36 -10.30 -4.08 11.76
C TYR A 36 -10.26 -4.92 10.49
N ARG A 37 -11.04 -6.00 10.42
CA ARG A 37 -11.14 -6.86 9.23
C ARG A 37 -12.39 -6.56 8.44
N ILE A 38 -12.25 -6.42 7.13
CA ILE A 38 -13.37 -6.17 6.22
C ILE A 38 -14.28 -7.39 6.18
N ILE A 39 -15.56 -7.17 6.45
CA ILE A 39 -16.61 -8.19 6.42
C ILE A 39 -17.62 -7.98 5.29
N ASP A 40 -17.74 -6.74 4.79
CA ASP A 40 -18.66 -6.40 3.70
C ASP A 40 -18.13 -5.25 2.83
N SER A 41 -18.48 -5.29 1.54
CA SER A 41 -18.22 -4.21 0.58
C SER A 41 -19.41 -4.07 -0.36
N SER A 42 -20.08 -2.94 -0.28
CA SER A 42 -21.37 -2.70 -0.93
C SER A 42 -21.37 -1.39 -1.72
N VAL A 43 -21.98 -1.41 -2.91
CA VAL A 43 -22.22 -0.20 -3.73
C VAL A 43 -23.71 0.16 -3.64
N VAL A 44 -24.00 1.37 -3.17
CA VAL A 44 -25.36 1.83 -2.88
C VAL A 44 -25.64 3.20 -3.49
N LEU A 45 -26.93 3.56 -3.55
CA LEU A 45 -27.31 4.93 -3.92
C LEU A 45 -26.92 5.92 -2.82
N PRO A 46 -26.65 7.20 -3.14
CA PRO A 46 -26.31 8.21 -2.13
C PRO A 46 -27.41 8.42 -1.06
N THR A 47 -28.67 8.09 -1.39
CA THR A 47 -29.82 8.20 -0.48
C THR A 47 -29.99 6.97 0.43
N GLU A 48 -29.29 5.87 0.14
CA GLU A 48 -29.38 4.61 0.90
C GLU A 48 -28.37 4.61 2.05
N THR A 49 -28.77 5.14 3.20
CA THR A 49 -27.92 5.27 4.39
C THR A 49 -28.14 4.17 5.43
N ALA A 50 -28.96 3.17 5.11
CA ALA A 50 -29.32 2.10 6.05
C ALA A 50 -28.11 1.32 6.56
N LEU A 51 -27.10 1.11 5.70
CA LEU A 51 -25.86 0.39 6.03
C LEU A 51 -24.95 1.17 6.99
N LEU A 52 -25.15 2.48 7.14
CA LEU A 52 -24.34 3.34 8.02
C LEU A 52 -24.95 3.46 9.43
N ARG A 53 -26.07 2.80 9.70
CA ARG A 53 -26.73 2.87 11.00
C ARG A 53 -25.94 2.04 12.01
N PRO A 54 -25.73 2.56 13.25
CA PRO A 54 -25.12 1.78 14.31
C PRO A 54 -25.89 0.48 14.56
N GLN A 55 -25.16 -0.62 14.70
CA GLN A 55 -25.73 -1.94 15.03
C GLN A 55 -25.47 -2.22 16.51
N ALA A 56 -26.54 -2.44 17.28
CA ALA A 56 -26.43 -2.65 18.72
C ALA A 56 -25.60 -3.91 19.03
N GLY A 57 -24.60 -3.78 19.89
CA GLY A 57 -23.71 -4.89 20.27
C GLY A 57 -22.55 -5.14 19.31
N HIS A 58 -22.41 -4.36 18.23
CA HIS A 58 -21.31 -4.47 17.29
C HIS A 58 -20.46 -3.19 17.31
N ASP A 59 -19.14 -3.38 17.26
CA ASP A 59 -18.18 -2.33 16.98
C ASP A 59 -17.82 -2.43 15.49
N LEU A 60 -18.29 -1.47 14.69
CA LEU A 60 -18.14 -1.50 13.25
C LEU A 60 -17.58 -0.17 12.78
N ILE A 61 -16.62 -0.25 11.87
CA ILE A 61 -16.19 0.90 11.08
C ILE A 61 -16.73 0.76 9.66
N SER A 62 -17.14 1.88 9.07
CA SER A 62 -17.45 1.94 7.65
C SER A 62 -16.60 3.02 6.97
N LEU A 63 -15.88 2.63 5.92
CA LEU A 63 -15.20 3.54 5.00
C LEU A 63 -16.14 3.84 3.83
N VAL A 64 -16.36 5.13 3.55
CA VAL A 64 -17.30 5.57 2.52
C VAL A 64 -16.59 6.44 1.49
N ASN A 65 -16.83 6.15 0.21
CA ASN A 65 -16.35 6.97 -0.90
C ASN A 65 -17.37 7.02 -2.06
N CYS A 66 -17.22 7.97 -2.98
CA CYS A 66 -18.00 8.08 -4.21
C CYS A 66 -17.56 7.07 -5.27
N THR A 67 -18.49 6.56 -6.08
CA THR A 67 -18.17 5.64 -7.17
C THR A 67 -19.17 5.72 -8.33
N PRO A 68 -18.83 5.37 -9.58
CA PRO A 68 -17.49 5.15 -10.17
C PRO A 68 -16.65 6.43 -10.28
N ILE A 69 -15.33 6.31 -10.50
CA ILE A 69 -14.41 7.47 -10.64
C ILE A 69 -14.89 8.39 -11.76
N GLY A 70 -14.94 9.70 -11.50
CA GLY A 70 -15.34 10.70 -12.49
C GLY A 70 -16.84 10.82 -12.72
N VAL A 71 -17.65 9.86 -12.25
CA VAL A 71 -19.12 9.87 -12.34
C VAL A 71 -19.76 10.16 -10.98
N ASN A 72 -19.28 9.52 -9.91
CA ASN A 72 -19.70 9.73 -8.52
C ASN A 72 -21.22 9.54 -8.25
N SER A 73 -21.91 8.75 -9.08
CA SER A 73 -23.36 8.52 -9.00
C SER A 73 -23.78 7.66 -7.80
N HIS A 74 -22.87 6.85 -7.27
CA HIS A 74 -23.09 5.91 -6.18
C HIS A 74 -22.09 6.14 -5.04
N ARG A 75 -22.26 5.38 -3.96
CA ARG A 75 -21.29 5.30 -2.86
C ARG A 75 -20.83 3.86 -2.72
N ILE A 76 -19.53 3.68 -2.53
CA ILE A 76 -18.97 2.43 -2.03
C ILE A 76 -18.85 2.55 -0.51
N ILE A 77 -19.33 1.52 0.19
CA ILE A 77 -19.27 1.40 1.64
C ILE A 77 -18.55 0.09 1.94
N VAL A 78 -17.41 0.19 2.62
CA VAL A 78 -16.64 -0.96 3.11
C VAL A 78 -16.82 -1.02 4.62
N THR A 79 -17.33 -2.13 5.14
CA THR A 79 -17.61 -2.31 6.57
C THR A 79 -16.66 -3.34 7.16
N ALA A 80 -16.12 -3.04 8.33
CA ALA A 80 -15.14 -3.87 9.01
C ALA A 80 -15.42 -3.97 10.53
N GLU A 81 -15.01 -5.09 11.13
CA GLU A 81 -15.14 -5.40 12.56
C GLU A 81 -13.77 -5.54 13.23
N PRO A 82 -13.62 -5.30 14.54
CA PRO A 82 -12.32 -5.32 15.20
C PRO A 82 -11.70 -6.72 15.23
N VAL A 83 -10.39 -6.78 15.00
CA VAL A 83 -9.59 -8.00 15.21
C VAL A 83 -9.05 -7.97 16.65
N LEU A 84 -9.51 -8.90 17.49
CA LEU A 84 -9.14 -8.98 18.90
C LEU A 84 -8.43 -10.30 19.24
N PRO A 85 -7.30 -10.26 19.98
CA PRO A 85 -6.54 -9.05 20.32
C PRO A 85 -5.90 -8.41 19.08
N THR A 86 -5.62 -7.11 19.13
CA THR A 86 -4.85 -6.43 18.08
C THR A 86 -3.53 -7.18 17.84
N PRO A 87 -3.18 -7.50 16.57
CA PRO A 87 -1.92 -8.14 16.23
C PRO A 87 -0.71 -7.36 16.79
N ALA A 88 0.32 -8.08 17.24
CA ALA A 88 1.50 -7.47 17.86
C ALA A 88 2.41 -6.71 16.87
N ASP A 89 2.26 -6.99 15.59
CA ASP A 89 2.93 -6.37 14.45
C ASP A 89 2.13 -5.21 13.83
N ALA A 90 0.91 -4.93 14.32
CA ALA A 90 0.11 -3.80 13.87
C ALA A 90 0.86 -2.47 14.03
N GLY A 91 0.81 -1.61 13.02
CA GLY A 91 1.52 -0.33 12.99
C GLY A 91 3.00 -0.42 12.59
N GLN A 92 3.50 -1.62 12.26
CA GLN A 92 4.80 -1.75 11.60
C GLN A 92 4.62 -1.62 10.09
N SER A 93 5.01 -0.46 9.54
CA SER A 93 5.11 -0.32 8.09
C SER A 93 6.17 -1.28 7.56
N VAL A 94 5.75 -2.29 6.80
CA VAL A 94 6.66 -3.10 5.99
C VAL A 94 7.14 -2.22 4.84
N ASP A 95 8.14 -1.37 5.10
CA ASP A 95 8.90 -0.69 4.06
C ASP A 95 9.64 -1.79 3.29
N SER A 96 8.99 -2.32 2.25
CA SER A 96 9.65 -3.22 1.33
C SER A 96 10.68 -2.40 0.55
N ILE A 97 11.90 -2.32 1.09
CA ILE A 97 13.08 -1.89 0.33
C ILE A 97 13.17 -2.90 -0.82
N GLY A 98 12.72 -2.48 -2.00
CA GLY A 98 12.69 -3.33 -3.19
C GLY A 98 14.07 -3.89 -3.54
N PHE A 99 14.10 -4.78 -4.52
CA PHE A 99 15.35 -5.42 -4.95
C PHE A 99 16.45 -4.36 -5.20
N PRO A 100 17.66 -4.52 -4.63
CA PRO A 100 18.69 -3.47 -4.62
C PRO A 100 19.36 -3.32 -5.99
N TRP A 101 18.70 -2.65 -6.94
CA TRP A 101 19.20 -2.43 -8.30
C TRP A 101 20.56 -1.75 -8.36
N TRP A 102 20.86 -0.90 -7.37
CA TRP A 102 22.18 -0.29 -7.18
C TRP A 102 23.29 -1.34 -7.07
N ALA A 103 23.03 -2.53 -6.51
CA ALA A 103 24.01 -3.59 -6.35
C ALA A 103 24.42 -4.21 -7.70
N LEU A 104 23.47 -4.33 -8.64
CA LEU A 104 23.78 -4.74 -10.02
C LEU A 104 24.63 -3.68 -10.73
N GLY A 105 24.30 -2.40 -10.55
CA GLY A 105 25.08 -1.30 -11.10
C GLY A 105 26.53 -1.29 -10.58
N LEU A 106 26.73 -1.46 -9.27
CA LEU A 106 28.05 -1.58 -8.65
C LEU A 106 28.80 -2.85 -9.08
N GLY A 107 28.08 -3.96 -9.25
CA GLY A 107 28.66 -5.22 -9.72
C GLY A 107 29.19 -5.13 -11.15
N LEU A 108 28.43 -4.50 -12.05
CA LEU A 108 28.82 -4.29 -13.44
C LEU A 108 29.97 -3.28 -13.57
N SER A 109 29.96 -2.22 -12.76
CA SER A 109 31.06 -1.24 -12.78
C SER A 109 32.36 -1.83 -12.25
N ALA A 110 32.31 -2.61 -11.15
CA ALA A 110 33.49 -3.27 -10.59
C ALA A 110 34.09 -4.30 -11.55
N THR A 111 33.26 -5.13 -12.19
CA THR A 111 33.73 -6.11 -13.20
C THR A 111 34.29 -5.41 -14.43
N GLY A 112 33.66 -4.34 -14.92
CA GLY A 112 34.18 -3.52 -16.02
C GLY A 112 35.53 -2.88 -15.70
N CYS A 113 35.68 -2.29 -14.50
CA CYS A 113 36.95 -1.72 -14.04
C CYS A 113 38.05 -2.77 -13.94
N LEU A 114 37.76 -3.93 -13.33
CA LEU A 114 38.72 -5.03 -13.23
C LEU A 114 39.12 -5.54 -14.62
N TRP A 115 38.15 -5.76 -15.51
CA TRP A 115 38.41 -6.19 -16.88
C TRP A 115 39.28 -5.19 -17.63
N TYR A 116 39.00 -3.88 -17.53
CA TYR A 116 39.79 -2.82 -18.16
C TYR A 116 41.23 -2.77 -17.64
N VAL A 117 41.43 -2.93 -16.32
CA VAL A 117 42.77 -2.99 -15.72
C VAL A 117 43.53 -4.23 -16.19
N PHE A 118 42.89 -5.39 -16.29
CA PHE A 118 43.51 -6.61 -16.81
C PHE A 118 43.84 -6.50 -18.30
N TYR A 119 42.91 -5.96 -19.09
CA TYR A 119 43.07 -5.76 -20.53
C TYR A 119 44.29 -4.86 -20.83
N THR A 120 44.39 -3.71 -20.15
CA THR A 120 45.50 -2.77 -20.31
C THR A 120 46.82 -3.31 -19.76
N ARG A 121 46.81 -4.17 -18.74
CA ARG A 121 48.01 -4.87 -18.26
C ARG A 121 48.52 -5.92 -19.25
N SER A 122 47.63 -6.66 -19.91
CA SER A 122 48.01 -7.69 -20.90
C SER A 122 48.64 -7.11 -22.17
N GLN A 123 48.32 -5.85 -22.49
CA GLN A 123 48.79 -5.13 -23.69
C GLN A 123 50.19 -4.50 -23.53
N LYS A 124 50.81 -4.53 -22.34
CA LYS A 124 52.19 -4.04 -22.17
C LYS A 124 53.16 -5.02 -22.86
N PRO A 125 53.82 -4.67 -23.98
CA PRO A 125 54.80 -5.55 -24.60
C PRO A 125 56.02 -5.63 -23.67
N ALA A 126 56.59 -6.83 -23.54
CA ALA A 126 57.89 -7.00 -22.89
C ALA A 126 58.91 -6.10 -23.62
N ALA A 127 59.46 -5.11 -22.92
CA ALA A 127 60.51 -4.27 -23.45
C ALA A 127 61.66 -5.19 -23.90
N ARG A 128 61.91 -5.22 -25.20
CA ARG A 128 62.98 -6.01 -25.83
C ARG A 128 64.31 -5.33 -25.47
N VAL A 129 65.11 -5.99 -24.64
CA VAL A 129 66.52 -5.65 -24.34
C VAL A 129 67.36 -5.90 -25.59
#